data_AF-A0A2H0G9M6-F1
#
_entry.id   AF-A0A2H0G9M6-F1
#
_cell.length_a   1.000
_cell.length_b   1.000
_cell.length_c   1.000
_cell.angle_alpha   90.00
_cell.angle_beta   90.00
_cell.angle_gamma   90.00
#
_symmetry.space_group_name_H-M   'P 1'
#
loop_
_entity.id
_entity.type
_entity.pdbx_description
1 polymer ?
#
loop_
_entity_poly.entity_id
_entity_poly.type
_entity_poly.pdbx_seq_one_letter_code
_entity_poly.pdbx_strand_id
1 'polypeptide(L)'
;MHLFSYNSKHKIILGIILIALAAYQFTGKRESTRYFENGKPMQTGSFKDGKNHGKWVWFYPNGKKKMEGFFNNGSREGAWITYSTEGKIETESIYMNDKLNGKFIKRNKNGAIITELTYSDDELVQKH
;
A
#
# COMPACT_ATOMS: atom_id res chain seq x y z
N MET A 1 -14.64 43.49 -31.55
CA MET A 1 -13.74 42.48 -30.95
C MET A 1 -14.39 42.02 -29.65
N HIS A 2 -15.14 40.91 -29.68
CA HIS A 2 -15.95 40.46 -28.54
C HIS A 2 -15.06 39.81 -27.48
N LEU A 3 -14.93 40.46 -26.33
CA LEU A 3 -14.42 39.86 -25.10
C LEU A 3 -15.47 38.86 -24.62
N PHE A 4 -15.14 37.57 -24.66
CA PHE A 4 -15.97 36.53 -24.04
C PHE A 4 -16.12 36.85 -22.56
N SER A 5 -17.33 37.17 -22.13
CA SER A 5 -17.69 37.35 -20.73
C SER A 5 -17.42 36.04 -19.98
N TYR A 6 -16.37 36.05 -19.16
CA TYR A 6 -16.03 34.96 -18.26
C TYR A 6 -17.11 34.86 -17.16
N ASN A 7 -18.03 33.93 -17.38
CA ASN A 7 -19.32 33.84 -16.68
C ASN A 7 -19.19 33.40 -15.21
N SER A 8 -20.04 33.92 -14.32
CA SER A 8 -19.95 33.73 -12.85
C SER A 8 -19.94 32.25 -12.40
N LYS A 9 -20.61 31.35 -13.14
CA LYS A 9 -20.59 29.91 -12.88
C LYS A 9 -19.19 29.29 -13.03
N HIS A 10 -18.37 29.79 -13.96
CA HIS A 10 -16.99 29.32 -14.15
C HIS A 10 -16.07 29.73 -13.00
N LYS A 11 -16.29 30.91 -12.40
CA LYS A 11 -15.57 31.35 -11.19
C LYS A 11 -15.84 30.45 -10.00
N ILE A 12 -17.09 30.02 -9.82
CA ILE A 12 -17.50 29.11 -8.74
C ILE A 12 -16.90 27.72 -8.95
N ILE A 13 -16.95 27.17 -10.18
CA ILE A 13 -16.38 25.86 -10.50
C ILE A 13 -14.86 25.86 -10.30
N LEU A 14 -14.15 26.90 -10.78
CA LEU A 14 -12.70 27.03 -10.55
C LEU A 14 -12.34 27.21 -9.08
N GLY A 15 -13.19 27.90 -8.29
CA GLY A 15 -13.05 27.99 -6.84
C GLY A 15 -13.17 26.63 -6.14
N ILE A 16 -14.17 25.82 -6.49
CA ILE A 16 -14.35 24.47 -5.93
C ILE A 16 -13.17 23.55 -6.31
N ILE A 17 -12.70 23.64 -7.56
CA ILE A 17 -11.53 22.87 -8.02
C ILE A 17 -10.27 23.28 -7.26
N LEU A 18 -10.04 24.58 -7.05
CA LEU A 18 -8.88 25.07 -6.28
C LEU A 18 -8.96 24.66 -4.80
N ILE A 19 -10.14 24.68 -4.19
CA ILE A 19 -10.35 24.21 -2.81
C ILE A 19 -10.11 22.70 -2.72
N ALA A 20 -10.59 21.91 -3.69
CA ALA A 20 -10.35 20.47 -3.73
C ALA A 20 -8.87 20.13 -3.95
N LEU A 21 -8.17 20.88 -4.83
CA LEU A 21 -6.73 20.74 -5.06
C LEU A 21 -5.92 21.15 -3.83
N ALA A 22 -6.29 22.24 -3.16
CA ALA A 22 -5.67 22.68 -1.91
C ALA A 22 -5.91 21.67 -0.78
N ALA A 23 -7.13 21.15 -0.63
CA ALA A 23 -7.46 20.11 0.34
C ALA A 23 -6.71 18.80 0.06
N TYR A 24 -6.51 18.44 -1.21
CA TYR A 24 -5.71 17.27 -1.61
C TYR A 24 -4.23 17.43 -1.21
N GLN A 25 -3.65 18.61 -1.40
CA GLN A 25 -2.30 18.92 -0.90
C GLN A 25 -2.23 19.04 0.63
N PHE A 26 -3.36 19.27 1.31
CA PHE A 26 -3.46 19.38 2.77
C PHE A 26 -3.66 18.03 3.48
N THR A 27 -3.68 16.89 2.76
CA THR A 27 -3.94 15.56 3.36
C THR A 27 -2.84 15.05 4.30
N GLY A 28 -1.76 15.80 4.51
CA GLY A 28 -0.61 15.38 5.33
C GLY A 28 0.12 14.16 4.75
N LYS A 29 -0.24 13.73 3.54
CA LYS A 29 0.30 12.56 2.88
C LYS A 29 1.64 12.90 2.25
N ARG A 30 2.69 12.15 2.60
CA ARG A 30 4.04 12.30 2.06
C ARG A 30 4.51 10.98 1.47
N GLU A 31 4.77 10.97 0.17
CA GLU A 31 5.40 9.83 -0.50
C GLU A 31 6.86 9.71 -0.04
N SER A 32 7.33 8.48 0.10
CA SER A 32 8.68 8.16 0.54
C SER A 32 9.23 6.97 -0.22
N THR A 33 10.46 7.12 -0.69
CA THR A 33 11.23 6.03 -1.29
C THR A 33 12.59 6.00 -0.61
N ARG A 34 13.00 4.81 -0.16
CA ARG A 34 14.39 4.54 0.22
C ARG A 34 15.05 3.72 -0.87
N TYR A 35 16.34 3.92 -1.07
CA TYR A 35 17.12 3.30 -2.13
C TYR A 35 18.21 2.41 -1.54
N PHE A 36 18.60 1.38 -2.28
CA PHE A 36 19.84 0.65 -2.06
C PHE A 36 21.05 1.49 -2.49
N GLU A 37 22.26 1.07 -2.11
CA GLU A 37 23.52 1.73 -2.54
C GLU A 37 23.66 1.82 -4.06
N ASN A 38 23.09 0.85 -4.79
CA ASN A 38 23.08 0.83 -6.26
C ASN A 38 22.02 1.78 -6.89
N GLY A 39 21.35 2.61 -6.09
CA GLY A 39 20.34 3.57 -6.55
C GLY A 39 18.97 2.96 -6.89
N LYS A 40 18.79 1.64 -6.81
CA LYS A 40 17.48 1.02 -7.02
C LYS A 40 16.58 1.20 -5.79
N PRO A 41 15.25 1.33 -5.97
CA PRO A 41 14.32 1.40 -4.84
C PRO A 41 14.45 0.17 -3.93
N MET A 42 14.60 0.41 -2.64
CA MET A 42 14.55 -0.60 -1.58
C MET A 42 13.15 -0.72 -1.01
N GLN A 43 12.47 0.41 -0.82
CA GLN A 43 11.07 0.45 -0.41
C GLN A 43 10.42 1.74 -0.88
N THR A 44 9.13 1.68 -1.16
CA THR A 44 8.30 2.84 -1.48
C THR A 44 6.95 2.73 -0.78
N GLY A 45 6.39 3.87 -0.41
CA GLY A 45 5.08 3.98 0.20
C GLY A 45 4.83 5.41 0.64
N SER A 46 3.79 5.60 1.46
CA SER A 46 3.43 6.92 1.94
C SER A 46 3.30 6.97 3.45
N PHE A 47 3.49 8.18 3.98
CA PHE A 47 3.20 8.53 5.36
C PHE A 47 1.99 9.45 5.40
N LYS A 48 1.17 9.35 6.44
CA LYS A 48 0.13 10.32 6.80
C LYS A 48 0.27 10.59 8.29
N ASP A 49 0.32 11.87 8.68
CA ASP A 49 0.48 12.29 10.07
C ASP A 49 1.69 11.63 10.78
N GLY A 50 2.80 11.46 10.03
CA GLY A 50 4.03 10.83 10.51
C GLY A 50 4.01 9.30 10.59
N LYS A 51 2.91 8.64 10.23
CA LYS A 51 2.75 7.18 10.28
C LYS A 51 2.61 6.57 8.90
N ASN A 52 3.03 5.31 8.72
CA ASN A 52 2.85 4.59 7.46
C ASN A 52 1.37 4.56 7.07
N HIS A 53 1.08 4.85 5.82
CA HIS A 53 -0.29 4.88 5.30
C HIS A 53 -0.33 4.40 3.84
N GLY A 54 -1.43 3.74 3.49
CA GLY A 54 -1.66 3.23 2.15
C GLY A 54 -0.72 2.08 1.78
N LYS A 55 -0.51 1.91 0.47
CA LYS A 55 0.28 0.81 -0.06
C LYS A 55 1.77 1.01 0.22
N TRP A 56 2.41 -0.05 0.68
CA TRP A 56 3.86 -0.14 0.83
C TRP A 56 4.39 -1.32 0.04
N VAL A 57 5.54 -1.12 -0.61
CA VAL A 57 6.22 -2.13 -1.42
C VAL A 57 7.70 -2.12 -1.07
N TRP A 58 8.25 -3.29 -0.79
CA TRP A 58 9.66 -3.54 -0.61
C TRP A 58 10.20 -4.33 -1.79
N PHE A 59 11.46 -4.09 -2.13
CA PHE A 59 12.13 -4.73 -3.25
C PHE A 59 13.38 -5.46 -2.79
N TYR A 60 13.79 -6.44 -3.57
CA TYR A 60 15.13 -7.01 -3.51
C TYR A 60 16.12 -6.13 -4.29
N PRO A 61 17.44 -6.26 -4.06
CA PRO A 61 18.46 -5.51 -4.83
C PRO A 61 18.40 -5.75 -6.34
N ASN A 62 17.82 -6.88 -6.79
CA ASN A 62 17.59 -7.18 -8.19
C ASN A 62 16.40 -6.39 -8.79
N GLY A 63 15.64 -5.64 -7.98
CA GLY A 63 14.51 -4.82 -8.38
C GLY A 63 13.15 -5.54 -8.35
N LYS A 64 13.11 -6.86 -8.08
CA LYS A 64 11.86 -7.60 -7.92
C LYS A 64 11.23 -7.28 -6.57
N LYS A 65 9.90 -7.36 -6.49
CA LYS A 65 9.19 -7.19 -5.21
C LYS A 65 9.66 -8.26 -4.23
N LYS A 66 9.82 -7.84 -2.98
CA LYS A 66 10.09 -8.69 -1.82
C LYS A 66 8.83 -8.87 -0.98
N MET A 67 8.09 -7.78 -0.79
CA MET A 67 6.86 -7.78 -0.02
C MET A 67 5.99 -6.60 -0.43
N GLU A 68 4.67 -6.74 -0.38
CA GLU A 68 3.76 -5.61 -0.46
C GLU A 68 2.55 -5.80 0.45
N GLY A 69 1.96 -4.68 0.86
CA GLY A 69 0.76 -4.67 1.69
C GLY A 69 0.28 -3.24 1.94
N PHE A 70 -0.70 -3.10 2.83
CA PHE A 70 -1.26 -1.80 3.19
C PHE A 70 -1.03 -1.51 4.67
N PHE A 71 -0.80 -0.23 4.97
CA PHE A 71 -0.87 0.29 6.33
C PHE A 71 -2.04 1.26 6.47
N ASN A 72 -2.63 1.26 7.65
CA ASN A 72 -3.54 2.28 8.11
C ASN A 72 -3.03 2.82 9.46
N ASN A 73 -2.77 4.13 9.54
CA ASN A 73 -2.27 4.81 10.74
C ASN A 73 -1.08 4.11 11.43
N GLY A 74 -0.14 3.58 10.63
CA GLY A 74 1.06 2.91 11.12
C GLY A 74 0.95 1.39 11.29
N SER A 75 -0.26 0.84 11.26
CA SER A 75 -0.50 -0.60 11.44
C SER A 75 -0.83 -1.31 10.14
N ARG A 76 -0.36 -2.54 9.98
CA ARG A 76 -0.67 -3.39 8.82
C ARG A 76 -2.16 -3.68 8.78
N GLU A 77 -2.72 -3.55 7.60
CA GLU A 77 -4.15 -3.70 7.34
C GLU A 77 -4.36 -4.44 6.01
N GLY A 78 -5.32 -5.37 5.99
CA GLY A 78 -5.69 -6.13 4.81
C GLY A 78 -4.62 -7.12 4.34
N ALA A 79 -4.56 -7.33 3.02
CA ALA A 79 -3.72 -8.35 2.42
C ALA A 79 -2.23 -7.95 2.38
N TRP A 80 -1.39 -8.90 2.76
CA TRP A 80 0.07 -8.83 2.72
C TRP A 80 0.61 -10.01 1.94
N ILE A 81 1.53 -9.71 1.01
CA ILE A 81 2.11 -10.70 0.11
C ILE A 81 3.62 -10.64 0.23
N THR A 82 4.26 -11.80 0.37
CA THR A 82 5.72 -11.94 0.24
C THR A 82 6.07 -12.69 -1.04
N TYR A 83 7.22 -12.34 -1.60
CA TYR A 83 7.71 -12.90 -2.85
C TYR A 83 9.12 -13.43 -2.66
N SER A 84 9.46 -14.47 -3.40
CA SER A 84 10.83 -14.96 -3.53
C SER A 84 11.69 -14.00 -4.35
N THR A 85 13.01 -14.18 -4.34
CA THR A 85 13.94 -13.43 -5.19
C THR A 85 13.70 -13.64 -6.69
N GLU A 86 12.98 -14.69 -7.07
CA GLU A 86 12.51 -14.95 -8.44
C GLU A 86 11.23 -14.19 -8.79
N GLY A 87 10.52 -13.62 -7.80
CA GLY A 87 9.26 -12.90 -7.96
C GLY A 87 8.01 -13.78 -7.81
N LYS A 88 8.15 -15.01 -7.30
CA LYS A 88 7.01 -15.92 -7.06
C LYS A 88 6.42 -15.65 -5.68
N ILE A 89 5.10 -15.73 -5.55
CA ILE A 89 4.43 -15.57 -4.24
C ILE A 89 4.83 -16.71 -3.32
N GLU A 90 5.34 -16.37 -2.13
CA GLU A 90 5.69 -17.33 -1.08
C GLU A 90 4.61 -17.39 -0.01
N THR A 91 4.13 -16.23 0.45
CA THR A 91 3.04 -16.15 1.43
C THR A 91 2.01 -15.08 1.08
N GLU A 92 0.77 -15.35 1.45
CA GLU A 92 -0.31 -14.36 1.56
C GLU A 92 -0.87 -14.39 2.98
N SER A 93 -1.20 -13.24 3.53
CA SER A 93 -1.68 -13.09 4.91
C SER A 93 -2.66 -11.93 5.03
N ILE A 94 -3.69 -12.06 5.85
CA ILE A 94 -4.59 -10.95 6.17
C ILE A 94 -4.25 -10.41 7.55
N TYR A 95 -4.04 -9.10 7.63
CA TYR A 95 -3.78 -8.39 8.86
C TYR A 95 -4.93 -7.43 9.21
N MET A 96 -5.17 -7.25 10.50
CA MET A 96 -6.04 -6.21 11.05
C MET A 96 -5.34 -5.62 12.26
N ASN A 97 -5.03 -4.32 12.23
CA ASN A 97 -4.28 -3.64 13.29
C ASN A 97 -3.00 -4.41 13.71
N ASP A 98 -2.15 -4.74 12.74
CA ASP A 98 -0.90 -5.51 12.91
C ASP A 98 -1.01 -6.99 13.29
N LYS A 99 -2.20 -7.50 13.60
CA LYS A 99 -2.42 -8.91 13.94
C LYS A 99 -2.90 -9.72 12.74
N LEU A 100 -2.46 -10.97 12.62
CA LEU A 100 -3.01 -11.93 11.68
C LEU A 100 -4.49 -12.16 12.00
N ASN A 101 -5.36 -11.83 11.06
CA ASN A 101 -6.79 -11.94 11.23
C ASN A 101 -7.45 -12.32 9.91
N GLY A 102 -7.49 -13.62 9.64
CA GLY A 102 -7.95 -14.23 8.40
C GLY A 102 -6.97 -15.29 7.91
N LYS A 103 -6.95 -15.50 6.59
CA LYS A 103 -6.15 -16.58 5.99
C LYS A 103 -4.66 -16.25 6.01
N PHE A 104 -3.86 -17.26 6.30
CA PHE A 104 -2.43 -17.36 6.01
C PHE A 104 -2.22 -18.50 5.03
N ILE A 105 -1.65 -18.20 3.87
CA ILE A 105 -1.37 -19.18 2.81
C ILE A 105 0.12 -19.19 2.55
N LYS A 106 0.75 -20.37 2.57
CA LYS A 106 2.13 -20.58 2.12
C LYS A 106 2.16 -21.45 0.88
N ARG A 107 2.96 -21.04 -0.10
CA ARG A 107 3.19 -21.76 -1.35
C ARG A 107 4.62 -22.27 -1.43
N ASN A 108 4.81 -23.35 -2.19
CA ASN A 108 6.14 -23.83 -2.56
C ASN A 108 6.68 -23.10 -3.81
N LYS A 109 7.90 -23.45 -4.23
CA LYS A 109 8.58 -22.88 -5.42
C LYS A 109 7.84 -23.06 -6.76
N ASN A 110 6.87 -23.98 -6.81
CA ASN A 110 6.02 -24.26 -7.98
C ASN A 110 4.66 -23.53 -7.88
N GLY A 111 4.41 -22.79 -6.80
CA GLY A 111 3.15 -22.07 -6.57
C GLY A 111 2.05 -22.93 -5.94
N ALA A 112 2.29 -24.21 -5.65
CA ALA A 112 1.29 -25.05 -4.97
C ALA A 112 1.18 -24.65 -3.49
N ILE A 113 -0.06 -24.58 -3.00
CA ILE A 113 -0.34 -24.34 -1.58
C ILE A 113 0.16 -25.55 -0.79
N ILE A 114 1.00 -25.27 0.21
CA ILE A 114 1.52 -26.28 1.14
C ILE A 114 1.06 -26.04 2.58
N THR A 115 0.44 -24.88 2.84
CA THR A 115 -0.11 -24.55 4.14
C THR A 115 -1.22 -23.53 3.95
N GLU A 116 -2.39 -23.81 4.50
CA GLU A 116 -3.49 -22.85 4.63
C GLU A 116 -4.01 -22.89 6.07
N LEU A 117 -3.87 -21.77 6.76
CA LEU A 117 -4.29 -21.57 8.15
C LEU A 117 -5.24 -20.39 8.20
N THR A 118 -6.13 -20.38 9.19
CA THR A 118 -6.96 -19.21 9.50
C THR A 118 -6.66 -18.77 10.92
N TYR A 119 -6.45 -17.47 11.10
CA TYR A 119 -6.16 -16.83 12.37
C TYR A 119 -7.26 -15.85 12.77
N SER A 120 -7.47 -15.67 14.07
CA SER A 120 -8.26 -14.59 14.66
C SER A 120 -7.40 -13.93 15.73
N ASP A 121 -7.10 -12.64 15.61
CA ASP A 121 -6.25 -11.91 16.57
C ASP A 121 -4.93 -12.64 16.90
N ASP A 122 -4.20 -13.11 15.87
CA ASP A 122 -2.98 -13.93 15.97
C ASP A 122 -3.16 -15.36 16.52
N GLU A 123 -4.36 -15.76 16.96
CA GLU A 123 -4.65 -17.12 17.40
C GLU A 123 -5.06 -18.01 16.23
N LEU A 124 -4.46 -19.20 16.12
CA LEU A 124 -4.81 -20.17 15.09
C LEU A 124 -6.19 -20.76 15.38
N VAL A 125 -7.15 -20.53 14.48
CA VAL A 125 -8.53 -21.04 14.62
C VAL A 125 -8.84 -22.21 13.68
N GLN A 126 -8.12 -22.36 12.57
CA GLN A 126 -8.35 -23.45 11.61
C GLN A 126 -7.10 -23.80 10.81
N LYS A 127 -6.94 -25.09 10.50
CA LYS A 127 -5.94 -25.63 9.56
C LYS A 127 -6.64 -26.46 8.48
N HIS A 128 -6.27 -26.26 7.23
CA HIS A 128 -6.75 -27.04 6.07
C HIS A 128 -5.68 -28.00 5.55
#